data_AF-A0A8S9FZ89-F1
#
_entry.id   AF-A0A8S9FZ89-F1
#
_cell.length_a   1.000
_cell.length_b   1.000
_cell.length_c   1.000
_cell.angle_alpha   90.00
_cell.angle_beta   90.00
_cell.angle_gamma   90.00
#
_symmetry.space_group_name_H-M   'P 1'
#
loop_
_entity.id
_entity.type
_entity.pdbx_description
1 polymer ?
#
loop_
_entity_poly.entity_id
_entity_poly.type
_entity_poly.pdbx_seq_one_letter_code
_entity_poly.pdbx_strand_id
1 'polypeptide(L)'
;MPASIDDSPPHPHTMKSQKDFHTREEIDQLVEGIYRALETIEERLDGRCDDIYFRMDLSISDLTSNIETIQGELVEIHSYIARRPEASLSIDRRNNTSTDIHHRTSVEDATNRGRLVPKMTSDMSDTHYHGEEISADTYATLRRHQFNLESLEERLQRMENTTATMKEK
;
A
#
# COMPACT_ATOMS: atom_id res chain seq x y z
N MET A 1 68.29 44.55 -69.84
CA MET A 1 67.66 44.27 -68.53
C MET A 1 66.24 43.76 -68.78
N PRO A 2 65.97 42.47 -68.57
CA PRO A 2 64.65 42.04 -68.13
C PRO A 2 64.76 41.44 -66.72
N ALA A 3 63.87 41.89 -65.83
CA ALA A 3 63.72 41.35 -64.49
C ALA A 3 63.00 40.00 -64.57
N SER A 4 63.66 38.94 -64.08
CA SER A 4 63.07 37.63 -63.88
C SER A 4 62.12 37.72 -62.68
N ILE A 5 60.83 37.46 -62.91
CA ILE A 5 59.84 37.35 -61.85
C ILE A 5 59.98 35.94 -61.26
N ASP A 6 60.55 35.87 -60.06
CA ASP A 6 60.62 34.66 -59.22
C ASP A 6 59.27 34.49 -58.52
N ASP A 7 58.44 33.61 -59.07
CA ASP A 7 57.12 33.25 -58.54
C ASP A 7 57.28 32.05 -57.59
N SER A 8 57.95 32.28 -56.46
CA SER A 8 58.08 31.31 -55.38
C SER A 8 56.83 31.32 -54.50
N PRO A 9 56.14 30.18 -54.26
CA PRO A 9 54.94 30.15 -53.42
C PRO A 9 55.26 30.56 -51.97
N PRO A 10 54.34 31.22 -51.24
CA PRO A 10 54.55 31.51 -49.83
C PRO A 10 54.75 30.20 -49.08
N HIS A 11 55.89 30.06 -48.41
CA HIS A 11 56.19 28.90 -47.57
C HIS A 11 55.02 28.64 -46.61
N PRO A 12 54.55 27.38 -46.48
CA PRO A 12 53.48 27.07 -45.55
C PRO A 12 53.89 27.47 -44.14
N HIS A 13 53.06 28.27 -43.49
CA HIS A 13 53.24 28.69 -42.12
C HIS A 13 53.46 27.45 -41.24
N THR A 14 54.63 27.38 -40.60
CA THR A 14 54.95 26.39 -39.60
C THR A 14 53.91 26.46 -38.48
N MET A 15 52.90 25.60 -38.52
CA MET A 15 52.02 25.36 -37.37
C MET A 15 52.89 24.75 -36.28
N LYS A 16 53.38 25.59 -35.37
CA LYS A 16 53.95 25.13 -34.10
C LYS A 16 52.82 24.43 -33.36
N SER A 17 52.79 23.10 -33.45
CA SER A 17 52.07 22.26 -32.50
C SER A 17 52.69 22.54 -31.13
N GLN A 18 52.07 23.44 -30.37
CA GLN A 18 52.34 23.56 -28.95
C GLN A 18 51.85 22.26 -28.33
N LYS A 19 52.79 21.39 -28.01
CA LYS A 19 52.48 20.13 -27.35
C LYS A 19 52.39 20.46 -25.86
N ASP A 20 51.17 20.69 -25.39
CA ASP A 20 50.86 20.80 -23.97
C ASP A 20 51.09 19.41 -23.36
N PHE A 21 52.33 19.16 -22.98
CA PHE A 21 52.70 17.95 -22.27
C PHE A 21 52.48 18.17 -20.79
N HIS A 22 51.70 17.29 -20.17
CA HIS A 22 51.62 17.22 -18.72
C HIS A 22 52.87 16.55 -18.15
N THR A 23 53.41 17.15 -17.09
CA THR A 23 54.51 16.58 -16.33
C THR A 23 54.03 15.38 -15.52
N ARG A 24 54.95 14.45 -15.22
CA ARG A 24 54.62 13.25 -14.48
C ARG A 24 54.07 13.59 -13.08
N GLU A 25 54.61 14.64 -12.48
CA GLU A 25 54.20 15.16 -11.19
C GLU A 25 52.75 15.67 -11.19
N GLU A 26 52.30 16.33 -12.25
CA GLU A 26 50.90 16.77 -12.39
C GLU A 26 49.95 15.56 -12.49
N ILE A 27 50.38 14.51 -13.20
CA ILE A 27 49.61 13.26 -13.33
C ILE A 27 49.56 12.55 -11.97
N ASP A 28 50.68 12.43 -11.28
CA ASP A 28 50.76 11.76 -9.98
C ASP A 28 49.89 12.49 -8.93
N GLN A 29 49.91 13.83 -8.91
CA GLN A 29 49.03 14.62 -8.04
C GLN A 29 47.53 14.44 -8.36
N LEU A 30 47.17 14.39 -9.64
CA LEU A 30 45.80 14.16 -10.06
C LEU A 30 45.31 12.76 -9.62
N VAL A 31 46.14 11.74 -9.85
CA VAL A 31 45.83 10.36 -9.48
C VAL A 31 45.66 10.22 -7.97
N GLU A 32 46.56 10.81 -7.18
CA GLU A 32 46.44 10.80 -5.72
C GLU A 32 45.20 11.57 -5.23
N GLY A 33 44.87 12.69 -5.89
CA GLY A 33 43.63 13.42 -5.65
C GLY A 33 42.38 12.59 -5.92
N ILE A 34 42.39 11.78 -6.98
CA ILE A 34 41.30 10.86 -7.32
C ILE A 34 41.16 9.77 -6.26
N TYR A 35 42.25 9.10 -5.87
CA TYR A 35 42.18 8.04 -4.85
C TYR A 35 41.66 8.56 -3.51
N ARG A 36 42.12 9.73 -3.06
CA ARG A 36 41.62 10.36 -1.81
C ARG A 36 40.14 10.72 -1.90
N ALA A 37 39.70 11.21 -3.06
CA ALA A 37 38.29 11.53 -3.28
C ALA A 37 37.41 10.28 -3.29
N LEU A 38 37.89 9.19 -3.89
CA LEU A 38 37.20 7.90 -3.91
C LEU A 38 37.04 7.34 -2.50
N GLU A 39 38.12 7.32 -1.69
CA GLU A 39 38.09 6.88 -0.29
C GLU A 39 37.06 7.67 0.53
N THR A 40 37.04 9.00 0.38
CA THR A 40 36.05 9.87 1.07
C THR A 40 34.61 9.59 0.64
N ILE A 41 34.39 9.28 -0.65
CA ILE A 41 33.06 8.95 -1.16
C ILE A 41 32.62 7.58 -0.68
N GLU A 42 33.53 6.61 -0.63
CA GLU A 42 33.28 5.26 -0.13
C GLU A 42 32.82 5.30 1.33
N GLU A 43 33.56 5.96 2.23
CA GLU A 43 33.16 6.12 3.65
C GLU A 43 31.78 6.78 3.80
N ARG A 44 31.48 7.79 2.97
CA ARG A 44 30.18 8.48 3.00
C ARG A 44 29.03 7.64 2.44
N LEU A 45 29.31 6.76 1.48
CA LEU A 45 28.32 5.88 0.89
C LEU A 45 28.06 4.66 1.77
N ASP A 46 29.11 4.11 2.37
CA ASP A 46 29.06 2.98 3.30
C ASP A 46 28.08 3.27 4.45
N GLY A 47 28.29 4.37 5.18
CA GLY A 47 27.38 4.75 6.27
C GLY A 47 25.95 5.06 5.82
N ARG A 48 25.77 5.58 4.60
CA ARG A 48 24.41 5.81 4.05
C ARG A 48 23.73 4.52 3.61
N CYS A 49 24.49 3.55 3.11
CA CYS A 49 23.99 2.24 2.74
C CYS A 49 23.51 1.49 3.98
N ASP A 50 24.26 1.53 5.08
CA ASP A 50 23.86 0.96 6.37
C ASP A 50 22.55 1.57 6.88
N ASP A 51 22.43 2.91 6.88
CA ASP A 51 21.21 3.60 7.32
C ASP A 51 19.98 3.20 6.49
N ILE A 52 20.15 3.02 5.18
CA ILE A 52 19.06 2.63 4.27
C ILE A 52 18.70 1.15 4.49
N TYR A 53 19.69 0.26 4.56
CA TYR A 53 19.49 -1.18 4.71
C TYR A 53 18.83 -1.49 6.05
N PHE A 54 19.32 -0.88 7.13
CA PHE A 54 18.74 -1.01 8.47
C PHE A 54 17.27 -0.56 8.51
N ARG A 55 16.95 0.58 7.88
CA ARG A 55 15.56 1.06 7.79
C ARG A 55 14.67 0.09 7.02
N MET A 56 15.16 -0.48 5.92
CA MET A 56 14.40 -1.46 5.14
C MET A 56 14.14 -2.71 5.96
N ASP A 57 15.16 -3.26 6.63
CA ASP A 57 15.04 -4.44 7.48
C ASP A 57 14.03 -4.24 8.62
N LEU A 58 14.05 -3.09 9.28
CA LEU A 58 13.05 -2.74 10.29
C LEU A 58 11.64 -2.74 9.68
N SER A 59 11.45 -2.06 8.55
CA SER A 59 10.13 -1.98 7.89
C SER A 59 9.61 -3.34 7.40
N ILE A 60 10.51 -4.22 6.94
CA ILE A 60 10.18 -5.58 6.50
C ILE A 60 9.80 -6.43 7.72
N SER A 61 10.54 -6.29 8.82
CA SER A 61 10.26 -7.02 10.07
C SER A 61 8.89 -6.62 10.64
N ASP A 62 8.59 -5.32 10.68
CA ASP A 62 7.30 -4.80 11.13
C ASP A 62 6.16 -5.28 10.24
N LEU A 63 6.33 -5.22 8.91
CA LEU A 63 5.34 -5.72 7.96
C LEU A 63 5.11 -7.23 8.14
N THR A 64 6.19 -7.99 8.32
CA THR A 64 6.13 -9.44 8.54
C THR A 64 5.34 -9.76 9.81
N SER A 65 5.63 -9.05 10.91
CA SER A 65 4.92 -9.22 12.18
C SER A 65 3.43 -8.90 12.07
N ASN A 66 3.06 -7.86 11.32
CA ASN A 66 1.66 -7.54 11.05
C ASN A 66 0.95 -8.64 10.25
N ILE A 67 1.62 -9.20 9.24
CA ILE A 67 1.09 -10.32 8.43
C ILE A 67 0.86 -11.54 9.31
N GLU A 68 1.83 -11.91 10.15
CA GLU A 68 1.71 -13.04 11.08
C GLU A 68 0.55 -12.86 12.06
N THR A 69 0.35 -11.63 12.55
CA THR A 69 -0.77 -11.30 13.44
C THR A 69 -2.12 -11.53 12.74
N ILE A 70 -2.30 -10.97 11.53
CA ILE A 70 -3.52 -11.12 10.74
C ILE A 70 -3.77 -12.59 10.40
N GLN A 71 -2.73 -13.35 10.05
CA GLN A 71 -2.85 -14.78 9.79
C GLN A 71 -3.35 -15.55 11.02
N GLY A 72 -2.84 -15.22 12.22
CA GLY A 72 -3.29 -15.81 13.47
C GLY A 72 -4.77 -15.54 13.74
N GLU A 73 -5.21 -14.30 13.60
CA GLU A 73 -6.62 -13.90 13.78
C GLU A 73 -7.55 -14.64 12.81
N LEU A 74 -7.17 -14.78 11.54
CA LEU A 74 -7.95 -15.51 10.55
C LEU A 74 -8.08 -17.00 10.92
N VAL A 75 -7.02 -17.63 11.40
CA VAL A 75 -7.06 -19.03 11.87
C VAL A 75 -8.01 -19.17 13.05
N GLU A 76 -8.00 -18.22 13.99
CA GLU A 76 -8.92 -18.22 15.14
C GLU A 76 -10.39 -18.09 14.70
N ILE A 77 -10.68 -17.16 13.78
CA ILE A 77 -12.02 -16.99 13.20
C ILE A 77 -12.47 -18.28 12.50
N HIS A 78 -11.62 -18.89 11.68
CA HIS A 78 -11.93 -20.15 11.01
C HIS A 78 -12.20 -21.27 12.01
N SER A 79 -11.41 -21.38 13.08
CA SER A 79 -11.62 -22.35 14.16
C SER A 79 -12.96 -22.12 14.87
N TYR A 80 -13.31 -20.87 15.16
CA TYR A 80 -14.59 -20.50 15.77
C TYR A 80 -15.77 -20.91 14.87
N ILE A 81 -15.70 -20.63 13.57
CA ILE A 81 -16.73 -21.01 12.60
C ILE A 81 -16.87 -22.54 12.52
N ALA A 82 -15.76 -23.27 12.45
CA ALA A 82 -15.77 -24.73 12.37
C ALA A 82 -16.33 -25.40 13.63
N ARG A 83 -16.16 -24.76 14.80
CA ARG A 83 -16.71 -25.24 16.08
C ARG A 83 -18.16 -24.82 16.31
N ARG A 84 -18.72 -23.95 15.46
CA ARG A 84 -20.10 -23.46 15.60
C ARG A 84 -21.09 -24.60 15.28
N PRO A 85 -21.92 -25.06 16.24
CA PRO A 85 -22.89 -26.12 15.98
C PRO A 85 -23.92 -25.67 14.95
N GLU A 86 -24.29 -26.57 14.02
CA GLU A 86 -25.25 -26.39 12.90
C GLU A 86 -26.71 -26.07 13.33
N ALA A 87 -26.94 -25.53 14.53
CA ALA A 87 -28.28 -25.19 15.02
C ALA A 87 -28.94 -24.02 14.27
N SER A 88 -28.25 -23.37 13.32
CA SER A 88 -28.80 -22.27 12.50
C SER A 88 -29.54 -22.73 11.23
N LEU A 89 -29.59 -24.04 10.93
CA LEU A 89 -30.26 -24.59 9.73
C LEU A 89 -31.76 -24.92 9.93
N SER A 90 -32.48 -24.24 10.83
CA SER A 90 -33.91 -24.53 11.07
C SER A 90 -34.89 -23.46 10.53
N ILE A 91 -34.42 -22.46 9.77
CA ILE A 91 -35.26 -21.35 9.28
C ILE A 91 -35.95 -21.67 7.93
N ASP A 92 -35.68 -22.80 7.29
CA ASP A 92 -36.27 -23.12 5.97
C ASP A 92 -37.59 -23.93 6.00
N ARG A 93 -38.05 -24.40 7.18
CA ARG A 93 -39.19 -25.33 7.25
C ARG A 93 -40.50 -24.77 7.82
N ARG A 94 -40.69 -23.44 7.87
CA ARG A 94 -41.89 -22.84 8.51
C ARG A 94 -42.66 -21.82 7.68
N ASN A 95 -42.46 -21.77 6.36
CA ASN A 95 -43.16 -20.80 5.51
C ASN A 95 -44.41 -21.34 4.80
N ASN A 96 -44.83 -22.58 5.06
CA ASN A 96 -46.00 -23.21 4.43
C ASN A 96 -47.10 -23.55 5.44
N THR A 97 -47.70 -22.54 6.06
CA THR A 97 -49.10 -22.66 6.52
C THR A 97 -49.79 -21.35 6.16
N SER A 98 -50.08 -21.23 4.86
CA SER A 98 -51.04 -20.26 4.35
C SER A 98 -52.39 -20.59 5.00
N THR A 99 -52.75 -19.82 6.02
CA THR A 99 -54.13 -19.78 6.50
C THR A 99 -54.96 -19.12 5.40
N ASP A 100 -55.60 -19.99 4.64
CA ASP A 100 -56.75 -19.72 3.79
C ASP A 100 -57.88 -19.13 4.64
N ILE A 101 -57.99 -17.80 4.67
CA ILE A 101 -59.08 -17.07 5.34
C ILE A 101 -60.26 -17.04 4.36
N HIS A 102 -60.85 -18.20 4.10
CA HIS A 102 -62.16 -18.28 3.47
C HIS A 102 -63.26 -18.27 4.54
N HIS A 103 -63.95 -17.13 4.59
CA HIS A 103 -65.37 -16.98 4.93
C HIS A 103 -66.00 -18.03 5.86
N ARG A 104 -66.29 -17.62 7.10
CA ARG A 104 -67.64 -17.75 7.67
C ARG A 104 -67.77 -16.99 8.99
N THR A 105 -68.21 -15.74 8.87
CA THR A 105 -69.07 -15.12 9.87
C THR A 105 -70.39 -15.87 9.89
N SER A 106 -70.69 -16.56 11.00
CA SER A 106 -72.07 -16.93 11.34
C SER A 106 -72.25 -16.78 12.84
N VAL A 107 -73.13 -15.84 13.15
CA VAL A 107 -73.71 -15.45 14.44
C VAL A 107 -74.32 -16.67 15.17
N GLU A 108 -74.16 -16.79 16.50
CA GLU A 108 -75.21 -16.56 17.53
C GLU A 108 -74.84 -17.11 18.92
N ASP A 109 -75.14 -16.27 19.92
CA ASP A 109 -75.63 -16.53 21.29
C ASP A 109 -74.76 -16.96 22.49
N ALA A 110 -75.17 -16.34 23.60
CA ALA A 110 -75.20 -16.78 24.99
C ALA A 110 -73.94 -16.65 25.88
N THR A 111 -73.87 -15.48 26.52
CA THR A 111 -73.91 -15.24 27.99
C THR A 111 -72.92 -15.98 28.90
N ASN A 112 -72.35 -15.18 29.83
CA ASN A 112 -71.75 -15.54 31.14
C ASN A 112 -70.49 -16.43 31.12
N ARG A 113 -69.35 -16.04 31.70
CA ARG A 113 -69.14 -15.73 33.12
C ARG A 113 -67.66 -15.33 33.29
N GLY A 114 -67.37 -14.33 34.11
CA GLY A 114 -65.99 -13.94 34.43
C GLY A 114 -65.18 -15.09 35.03
N ARG A 115 -63.94 -15.24 34.56
CA ARG A 115 -62.90 -15.98 35.27
C ARG A 115 -61.52 -15.47 34.86
N LEU A 116 -60.67 -15.33 35.87
CA LEU A 116 -59.35 -14.70 35.90
C LEU A 116 -58.55 -14.86 34.61
N VAL A 117 -58.08 -13.71 34.12
CA VAL A 117 -56.93 -13.54 33.22
C VAL A 117 -55.67 -14.01 33.95
N PRO A 118 -54.92 -15.02 33.46
CA PRO A 118 -53.51 -15.11 33.74
C PRO A 118 -52.83 -14.05 32.87
N LYS A 119 -52.49 -12.91 33.49
CA LYS A 119 -51.64 -11.90 32.87
C LYS A 119 -50.22 -12.45 32.91
N MET A 120 -49.86 -13.26 31.92
CA MET A 120 -48.47 -13.60 31.67
C MET A 120 -47.90 -12.46 30.83
N THR A 121 -47.40 -11.40 31.49
CA THR A 121 -46.53 -10.44 30.81
C THR A 121 -45.22 -11.15 30.53
N SER A 122 -45.17 -11.85 29.40
CA SER A 122 -43.92 -12.36 28.83
C SER A 122 -43.21 -11.16 28.23
N ASP A 123 -42.36 -10.57 29.05
CA ASP A 123 -41.28 -9.70 28.66
C ASP A 123 -40.45 -10.41 27.58
N MET A 124 -40.59 -9.99 26.33
CA MET A 124 -39.72 -10.40 25.24
C MET A 124 -39.37 -9.14 24.48
N SER A 125 -38.37 -8.46 25.04
CA SER A 125 -37.30 -7.76 24.33
C SER A 125 -37.63 -7.37 22.90
N ASP A 126 -37.94 -6.09 22.74
CA ASP A 126 -37.83 -5.38 21.49
C ASP A 126 -36.36 -5.48 21.05
N THR A 127 -36.02 -6.53 20.30
CA THR A 127 -34.71 -6.62 19.65
C THR A 127 -34.77 -5.67 18.46
N HIS A 128 -34.56 -4.40 18.77
CA HIS A 128 -34.10 -3.38 17.85
C HIS A 128 -33.03 -4.02 16.96
N TYR A 129 -33.28 -4.05 15.66
CA TYR A 129 -32.31 -4.44 14.66
C TYR A 129 -31.02 -3.66 14.91
N HIS A 130 -30.01 -4.30 15.49
CA HIS A 130 -28.67 -3.73 15.53
C HIS A 130 -28.02 -4.19 14.23
N GLY A 131 -28.19 -3.40 13.17
CA GLY A 131 -27.26 -3.45 12.06
C GLY A 131 -25.87 -3.31 12.66
N GLU A 132 -24.95 -4.20 12.28
CA GLU A 132 -23.58 -4.23 12.79
C GLU A 132 -22.91 -2.88 12.48
N GLU A 133 -23.02 -1.94 13.42
CA GLU A 133 -22.34 -0.66 13.35
C GLU A 133 -20.85 -0.96 13.49
N ILE A 134 -20.10 -0.74 12.40
CA ILE A 134 -18.65 -0.74 12.45
C ILE A 134 -18.20 0.26 13.51
N SER A 135 -17.33 -0.17 14.41
CA SER A 135 -16.79 0.71 15.45
C SER A 135 -16.14 1.93 14.79
N ALA A 136 -16.28 3.11 15.42
CA ALA A 136 -15.65 4.33 14.95
C ALA A 136 -14.12 4.16 14.77
N ASP A 137 -13.50 3.31 15.59
CA ASP A 137 -12.08 2.97 15.49
C ASP A 137 -11.78 2.14 14.22
N THR A 138 -12.61 1.15 13.91
CA THR A 138 -12.50 0.35 12.68
C THR A 138 -12.64 1.23 11.44
N TYR A 139 -13.62 2.14 11.44
CA TYR A 139 -13.83 3.08 10.34
C TYR A 139 -12.65 4.05 10.16
N ALA A 140 -12.14 4.61 11.27
CA ALA A 140 -10.98 5.50 11.24
C ALA A 140 -9.73 4.79 10.71
N THR A 141 -9.52 3.54 11.12
CA THR A 141 -8.40 2.72 10.67
C THR A 141 -8.50 2.41 9.18
N LEU A 142 -9.68 2.00 8.69
CA LEU A 142 -9.93 1.80 7.25
C LEU A 142 -9.65 3.07 6.43
N ARG A 143 -10.10 4.24 6.90
CA ARG A 143 -9.85 5.52 6.22
C ARG A 143 -8.37 5.90 6.16
N ARG A 144 -7.59 5.62 7.21
CA ARG A 144 -6.13 5.84 7.19
C ARG A 144 -5.45 4.92 6.19
N HIS A 145 -5.83 3.65 6.14
CA HIS A 145 -5.26 2.70 5.17
C HIS A 145 -5.57 3.11 3.73
N GLN A 146 -6.81 3.52 3.45
CA GLN A 146 -7.18 4.01 2.12
C GLN A 146 -6.34 5.23 1.70
N PHE A 147 -6.20 6.23 2.58
CA PHE A 147 -5.39 7.41 2.30
C PHE A 147 -3.91 7.07 2.05
N ASN A 148 -3.35 6.13 2.82
CA ASN A 148 -1.97 5.70 2.64
C ASN A 148 -1.73 5.00 1.30
N LEU A 149 -2.72 4.23 0.81
CA LEU A 149 -2.65 3.57 -0.50
C LEU A 149 -2.68 4.58 -1.65
N GLU A 150 -3.61 5.54 -1.61
CA GLU A 150 -3.70 6.62 -2.60
C GLU A 150 -2.39 7.45 -2.65
N SER A 151 -1.81 7.74 -1.48
CA SER A 151 -0.53 8.45 -1.40
C SER A 151 0.66 7.64 -1.98
N LEU A 152 0.65 6.32 -1.80
CA LEU A 152 1.69 5.44 -2.35
C LEU A 152 1.60 5.38 -3.87
N GLU A 153 0.39 5.32 -4.42
CA GLU A 153 0.13 5.34 -5.86
C GLU A 153 0.69 6.62 -6.52
N GLU A 154 0.42 7.80 -5.93
CA GLU A 154 0.96 9.07 -6.43
C GLU A 154 2.49 9.15 -6.36
N ARG A 155 3.11 8.50 -5.37
CA ARG A 155 4.57 8.45 -5.22
C ARG A 155 5.19 7.54 -6.27
N LEU A 156 4.57 6.39 -6.54
CA LEU A 156 4.99 5.46 -7.59
C LEU A 156 4.91 6.12 -8.98
N GLN A 157 3.80 6.79 -9.29
CA GLN A 157 3.63 7.48 -10.58
C GLN A 157 4.69 8.56 -10.79
N ARG A 158 5.06 9.31 -9.74
CA ARG A 158 6.14 10.30 -9.82
C ARG A 158 7.50 9.69 -10.13
N MET A 159 7.84 8.57 -9.48
CA MET A 159 9.11 7.88 -9.74
C MET A 159 9.17 7.33 -11.16
N GLU A 160 8.06 6.78 -11.67
CA GLU A 160 7.96 6.29 -13.04
C GLU A 160 8.21 7.41 -14.06
N ASN A 161 7.57 8.57 -13.89
CA ASN A 161 7.76 9.73 -14.74
C ASN A 161 9.19 10.29 -14.70
N THR A 162 9.83 10.31 -13.53
CA THR A 162 11.25 10.72 -13.43
C THR A 162 12.19 9.72 -14.10
N THR A 163 11.86 8.42 -14.07
CA THR A 163 12.68 7.38 -14.71
C THR A 163 12.52 7.39 -16.24
N ALA A 164 11.31 7.68 -16.74
CA ALA A 164 11.05 7.82 -18.18
C ALA A 164 11.86 8.97 -18.80
N THR A 165 11.92 10.12 -18.13
CA THR A 165 12.68 11.29 -18.62
C THR A 165 14.20 11.10 -18.58
N MET A 166 14.72 10.23 -17.72
CA MET A 166 16.14 9.85 -17.72
C MET A 166 16.53 8.90 -18.85
N LYS A 167 15.58 8.15 -19.44
CA LYS A 167 15.85 7.21 -20.55
C LYS A 167 15.79 7.87 -21.93
N GLU A 168 15.24 9.08 -22.04
CA GLU A 168 15.07 9.83 -23.30
C GLU A 168 16.21 10.82 -23.61
N LYS A 169 17.30 10.81 -22.84
CA LYS A 169 18.47 11.68 -23.02
C LYS A 169 19.74 10.87 -23.27
#